data_AF-A0A529PMX7-F1
#
_entry.id   AF-A0A529PMX7-F1
#
_cell.length_a   1.000
_cell.length_b   1.000
_cell.length_c   1.000
_cell.angle_alpha   90.00
_cell.angle_beta   90.00
_cell.angle_gamma   90.00
#
_symmetry.space_group_name_H-M   'P 1'
#
loop_
_entity.id
_entity.type
_entity.pdbx_description
1 polymer ?
#
loop_
_entity_poly.entity_id
_entity_poly.type
_entity_poly.pdbx_seq_one_letter_code
_entity_poly.pdbx_strand_id
1 'polypeptide(L)'
;AVMLDMLDITCPELPADRPRYLMGVGTPDDILKSVARGIDMFDCVMPTRAGRHGLAYTRRGKVNLRNARHADDPRPLDEESDCPAARDYSRAYLHHLVRSQESLGAMLLTWNNLSYYQKLMQDIRATIEAQAFDARAAEISEGWARGDIPVL
;
A
#
# COMPACT_ATOMS: atom_id res chain seq x y z
N ALA A 1 -10.05 -12.94 -6.63
CA ALA A 1 -10.70 -13.69 -7.71
C ALA A 1 -12.07 -13.09 -7.96
N VAL A 2 -13.12 -13.46 -7.20
CA VAL A 2 -14.51 -13.02 -7.42
C VAL A 2 -14.68 -11.51 -7.69
N MET A 3 -14.06 -10.63 -6.89
CA MET A 3 -14.15 -9.18 -7.11
C MET A 3 -13.63 -8.78 -8.51
N LEU A 4 -12.46 -9.27 -8.90
CA LEU A 4 -11.85 -8.95 -10.20
C LEU A 4 -12.67 -9.54 -11.35
N ASP A 5 -13.19 -10.76 -11.18
CA ASP A 5 -14.04 -11.40 -12.16
C ASP A 5 -15.33 -10.59 -12.39
N MET A 6 -15.90 -10.00 -11.34
CA MET A 6 -17.08 -9.12 -11.46
C MET A 6 -16.76 -7.79 -12.14
N LEU A 7 -15.54 -7.26 -11.97
CA LEU A 7 -15.09 -6.08 -12.70
C LEU A 7 -14.96 -6.36 -14.20
N ASP A 8 -14.47 -7.54 -14.58
CA ASP A 8 -14.36 -7.97 -15.98
C ASP A 8 -15.73 -8.05 -16.67
N ILE A 9 -16.81 -8.28 -15.90
CA ILE A 9 -18.20 -8.27 -16.39
C ILE A 9 -18.80 -6.86 -16.36
N THR A 10 -18.56 -6.11 -15.27
CA THR A 10 -19.28 -4.85 -15.00
C THR A 10 -18.66 -3.67 -15.74
N CYS A 11 -17.33 -3.54 -15.75
CA CYS A 11 -16.64 -2.40 -16.33
C CYS A 11 -16.93 -2.16 -17.83
N PRO A 12 -17.07 -3.20 -18.68
CA PRO A 12 -17.47 -3.01 -20.08
C PRO A 12 -18.87 -2.41 -20.27
N GLU A 13 -19.79 -2.67 -19.33
CA GLU A 13 -21.18 -2.21 -19.38
C GLU A 13 -21.35 -0.75 -18.90
N LEU A 14 -20.32 -0.19 -18.24
CA LEU A 14 -20.36 1.18 -17.73
C LEU A 14 -19.95 2.21 -18.79
N PRO A 15 -20.63 3.38 -18.88
CA PRO A 15 -20.28 4.44 -19.81
C PRO A 15 -18.79 4.80 -19.76
N ALA A 16 -18.14 4.86 -20.92
CA ALA A 16 -16.72 5.12 -21.03
C ALA A 16 -16.33 6.60 -20.77
N ASP A 17 -17.30 7.50 -20.86
CA ASP A 17 -17.14 8.95 -20.67
C ASP A 17 -17.39 9.40 -19.21
N ARG A 18 -17.56 8.45 -18.27
CA ARG A 18 -17.85 8.74 -16.86
C ARG A 18 -16.88 8.01 -15.93
N PRO A 19 -16.45 8.64 -14.81
CA PRO A 19 -15.61 7.98 -13.82
C PRO A 19 -16.29 6.76 -13.19
N ARG A 20 -15.49 5.74 -12.91
CA ARG A 20 -15.91 4.47 -12.28
C ARG A 20 -15.31 4.38 -10.89
N TYR A 21 -16.19 4.35 -9.88
CA TYR A 21 -15.83 4.32 -8.47
C TYR A 21 -16.04 2.94 -7.88
N LEU A 22 -14.96 2.29 -7.43
CA LEU A 22 -15.02 1.01 -6.73
C LEU A 22 -15.00 1.22 -5.21
N MET A 23 -16.18 1.09 -4.62
CA MET A 23 -16.40 1.38 -3.20
C MET A 23 -15.82 0.31 -2.27
N GLY A 24 -15.11 0.73 -1.23
CA GLY A 24 -14.67 -0.12 -0.12
C GLY A 24 -13.48 -1.06 -0.43
N VAL A 25 -12.89 -0.96 -1.63
CA VAL A 25 -11.73 -1.75 -2.04
C VAL A 25 -10.45 -0.97 -1.76
N GLY A 26 -9.44 -1.64 -1.21
CA GLY A 26 -8.25 -0.89 -0.87
C GLY A 26 -7.06 -1.64 -0.35
N THR A 27 -6.78 -2.89 -0.76
CA THR A 27 -5.38 -3.34 -0.68
C THR A 27 -4.61 -2.78 -1.88
N PRO A 28 -3.28 -2.54 -1.77
CA PRO A 28 -2.49 -2.04 -2.90
C PRO A 28 -2.61 -2.91 -4.15
N ASP A 29 -2.64 -4.23 -3.97
CA ASP A 29 -2.77 -5.22 -5.04
C ASP A 29 -4.16 -5.16 -5.72
N ASP A 30 -5.23 -5.05 -4.93
CA ASP A 30 -6.58 -4.89 -5.47
C ASP A 30 -6.72 -3.60 -6.27
N ILE A 31 -6.16 -2.49 -5.79
CA ILE A 31 -6.17 -1.20 -6.48
C ILE A 31 -5.48 -1.35 -7.85
N LEU A 32 -4.25 -1.87 -7.85
CA LEU A 32 -3.45 -2.03 -9.07
C LEU A 32 -4.20 -2.87 -10.13
N LYS A 33 -4.78 -3.99 -9.71
CA LYS A 33 -5.53 -4.89 -10.60
C LYS A 33 -6.89 -4.34 -11.04
N SER A 34 -7.49 -3.46 -10.25
CA SER A 34 -8.77 -2.81 -10.59
C SER A 34 -8.57 -1.64 -11.54
N VAL A 35 -7.47 -0.89 -11.42
CA VAL A 35 -7.10 0.13 -12.40
C VAL A 35 -6.88 -0.49 -13.77
N ALA A 36 -6.22 -1.66 -13.84
CA ALA A 36 -6.06 -2.42 -15.09
C ALA A 36 -7.40 -2.80 -15.76
N ARG A 37 -8.52 -2.76 -15.02
CA ARG A 37 -9.88 -3.04 -15.49
C ARG A 37 -10.71 -1.77 -15.73
N GLY A 38 -10.08 -0.60 -15.60
CA GLY A 38 -10.70 0.70 -15.85
C GLY A 38 -11.52 1.22 -14.67
N ILE A 39 -11.07 1.01 -13.44
CA ILE A 39 -11.57 1.73 -12.26
C ILE A 39 -10.73 2.99 -12.03
N ASP A 40 -11.39 4.11 -11.73
CA ASP A 40 -10.78 5.43 -11.61
C ASP A 40 -10.67 5.92 -10.15
N MET A 41 -11.62 5.52 -9.30
CA MET A 41 -11.74 6.01 -7.93
C MET A 41 -11.86 4.85 -6.93
N PHE A 42 -11.32 5.08 -5.73
CA PHE A 42 -11.29 4.11 -4.64
C PHE A 42 -11.45 4.80 -3.29
N ASP A 43 -12.05 4.08 -2.34
CA ASP A 43 -12.04 4.43 -0.93
C ASP A 43 -11.83 3.18 -0.08
N CYS A 44 -11.11 3.32 1.03
CA CYS A 44 -11.03 2.26 2.01
C CYS A 44 -10.50 2.78 3.34
N VAL A 45 -11.01 2.22 4.45
CA VAL A 45 -10.43 2.43 5.79
C VAL A 45 -9.13 1.66 6.00
N MET A 46 -8.76 0.75 5.08
CA MET A 46 -7.63 -0.16 5.21
C MET A 46 -6.32 0.51 5.62
N PRO A 47 -5.80 1.57 4.95
CA PRO A 47 -4.51 2.16 5.32
C PRO A 47 -4.47 2.68 6.77
N THR A 48 -5.54 3.33 7.22
CA THR A 48 -5.61 3.88 8.58
C THR A 48 -5.85 2.79 9.62
N ARG A 49 -6.75 1.84 9.36
CA ARG A 49 -7.03 0.70 10.26
C ARG A 49 -5.81 -0.20 10.41
N ALA A 50 -5.12 -0.51 9.31
CA ALA A 50 -3.89 -1.28 9.31
C ALA A 50 -2.80 -0.60 10.15
N GLY A 51 -2.62 0.72 9.98
CA GLY A 51 -1.64 1.50 10.77
C GLY A 51 -1.90 1.39 12.27
N ARG A 52 -3.15 1.57 12.71
CA ARG A 52 -3.53 1.40 14.12
C ARG A 52 -3.32 -0.02 14.67
N HIS A 53 -3.28 -1.03 13.81
CA HIS A 53 -3.00 -2.42 14.18
C HIS A 53 -1.54 -2.84 13.96
N GLY A 54 -0.62 -1.90 13.70
CA GLY A 54 0.80 -2.17 13.59
C GLY A 54 1.25 -2.71 12.22
N LEU A 55 0.40 -2.58 11.20
CA LEU A 55 0.73 -3.02 9.83
C LEU A 55 1.05 -1.81 8.94
N ALA A 56 2.26 -1.79 8.42
CA ALA A 56 2.73 -0.81 7.46
C ALA A 56 2.69 -1.36 6.02
N TYR A 57 2.36 -0.50 5.07
CA TYR A 57 2.53 -0.75 3.64
C TYR A 57 3.79 -0.03 3.14
N THR A 58 4.58 -0.74 2.34
CA THR A 58 5.84 -0.24 1.74
C THR A 58 5.93 -0.73 0.30
N ARG A 59 6.90 -0.21 -0.47
CA ARG A 59 7.21 -0.75 -1.82
C ARG A 59 7.71 -2.20 -1.81
N ARG A 60 8.01 -2.73 -0.63
CA ARG A 60 8.47 -4.10 -0.38
C ARG A 60 7.40 -4.94 0.30
N GLY A 61 6.15 -4.51 0.20
CA GLY A 61 4.99 -5.21 0.70
C GLY A 61 4.64 -4.83 2.13
N LYS A 62 3.93 -5.74 2.80
CA LYS A 62 3.38 -5.52 4.15
C LYS A 62 4.44 -5.79 5.22
N VAL A 63 4.57 -4.89 6.18
CA VAL A 63 5.45 -5.04 7.35
C VAL A 63 4.59 -5.05 8.61
N ASN A 64 4.59 -6.17 9.34
CA ASN A 64 3.88 -6.29 10.61
C ASN A 64 4.83 -6.00 11.77
N LEU A 65 4.76 -4.78 12.31
CA LEU A 65 5.63 -4.32 13.39
C LEU A 65 5.34 -4.95 14.74
N ARG A 66 4.37 -5.86 14.86
CA ARG A 66 4.24 -6.71 16.06
C ARG A 66 5.21 -7.88 16.08
N ASN A 67 5.80 -8.24 14.93
CA ASN A 67 6.74 -9.35 14.83
C ASN A 67 8.05 -9.03 15.54
N ALA A 68 8.58 -9.99 16.31
CA ALA A 68 9.79 -9.83 17.12
C ALA A 68 11.05 -9.52 16.30
N ARG A 69 11.09 -9.94 15.02
CA ARG A 69 12.20 -9.64 14.09
C ARG A 69 12.48 -8.15 13.87
N HIS A 70 11.57 -7.28 14.30
CA HIS A 70 11.73 -5.83 14.20
C HIS A 70 12.25 -5.18 15.48
N ALA A 71 12.38 -5.93 16.59
CA ALA A 71 12.72 -5.36 17.90
C ALA A 71 14.05 -4.59 17.91
N ASP A 72 15.05 -5.12 17.20
CA ASP A 72 16.40 -4.54 17.11
C ASP A 72 16.77 -4.13 15.67
N ASP A 73 15.79 -3.94 14.78
CA ASP A 73 16.04 -3.55 13.38
C ASP A 73 16.24 -2.03 13.28
N PRO A 74 17.47 -1.52 13.05
CA PRO A 74 17.74 -0.09 13.04
C PRO A 74 17.27 0.59 11.74
N ARG A 75 16.98 -0.19 10.69
CA ARG A 75 16.55 0.33 9.39
C ARG A 75 15.16 0.96 9.51
N PRO A 76 14.84 1.98 8.69
CA PRO A 76 13.51 2.55 8.67
C PRO A 76 12.52 1.64 7.92
N LEU A 77 11.24 2.04 7.81
CA LEU A 77 10.29 1.29 7.00
C LEU A 77 10.69 1.32 5.53
N ASP A 78 11.10 2.49 5.03
CA ASP A 78 11.46 2.73 3.63
C ASP A 78 12.41 3.94 3.52
N GLU A 79 13.67 3.71 3.14
CA GLU A 79 14.72 4.75 3.00
C GLU A 79 14.51 5.69 1.79
N GLU A 80 13.80 5.24 0.75
CA GLU A 80 13.54 6.02 -0.46
C GLU A 80 12.19 6.76 -0.38
N SER A 81 11.46 6.62 0.73
CA SER A 81 10.19 7.29 0.91
C SER A 81 10.39 8.79 1.17
N ASP A 82 9.55 9.60 0.51
CA ASP A 82 9.45 11.03 0.77
C ASP A 82 8.75 11.33 2.12
N CYS A 83 8.16 10.32 2.77
CA CYS A 83 7.45 10.45 4.03
C CYS A 83 8.39 10.31 5.25
N PRO A 84 8.49 11.33 6.12
CA PRO A 84 9.29 11.26 7.34
C PRO A 84 8.95 10.06 8.24
N ALA A 85 7.66 9.72 8.39
CA ALA A 85 7.25 8.57 9.20
C ALA A 85 7.76 7.22 8.67
N ALA A 86 8.08 7.15 7.38
CA ALA A 86 8.60 5.95 6.73
C ALA A 86 10.14 5.90 6.75
N ARG A 87 10.81 7.06 6.67
CA ARG A 87 12.25 7.20 6.46
C ARG A 87 13.05 7.50 7.73
N ASP A 88 12.49 8.30 8.64
CA ASP A 88 13.28 8.94 9.71
C ASP A 88 13.19 8.19 11.06
N TYR A 89 12.33 7.16 11.15
CA TYR A 89 12.14 6.33 12.35
C TYR A 89 12.56 4.89 12.07
N SER A 90 13.32 4.28 12.98
CA SER A 90 13.71 2.88 12.88
C SER A 90 12.52 1.94 13.10
N ARG A 91 12.59 0.75 12.48
CA ARG A 91 11.65 -0.34 12.72
C ARG A 91 11.63 -0.78 14.19
N ALA A 92 12.79 -0.77 14.86
CA ALA A 92 12.90 -0.99 16.31
C ALA A 92 12.06 -0.02 17.13
N TYR A 93 12.16 1.28 16.83
CA TYR A 93 11.38 2.30 17.53
C TYR A 93 9.88 2.16 17.26
N LEU A 94 9.50 1.96 16.00
CA LEU A 94 8.10 1.76 15.63
C LEU A 94 7.53 0.46 16.23
N HIS A 95 8.32 -0.62 16.28
CA HIS A 95 7.98 -1.86 16.98
C HIS A 95 7.72 -1.60 18.47
N HIS A 96 8.63 -0.88 19.13
CA HIS A 96 8.46 -0.49 20.53
C HIS A 96 7.15 0.27 20.75
N LEU A 97 6.86 1.33 19.96
CA LEU A 97 5.61 2.09 20.09
C LEU A 97 4.36 1.21 19.91
N VAL A 98 4.36 0.32 18.91
CA VAL A 98 3.25 -0.60 18.64
C VAL A 98 3.05 -1.60 19.78
N ARG A 99 4.14 -2.12 20.36
CA ARG A 99 4.09 -3.09 21.48
C ARG A 99 3.67 -2.43 22.79
N SER A 100 4.12 -1.21 23.03
CA SER A 100 3.76 -0.38 24.19
C SER A 100 2.38 0.26 24.07
N GLN A 101 1.69 0.09 22.93
CA GLN A 101 0.37 0.68 22.64
C GLN A 101 0.35 2.21 22.70
N GLU A 102 1.47 2.84 22.36
CA GLU A 102 1.58 4.29 22.30
C GLU A 102 0.85 4.83 21.06
N SER A 103 0.02 5.87 21.27
CA SER A 103 -0.77 6.49 20.19
C SER A 103 0.11 6.99 19.04
N LEU A 104 1.34 7.41 19.35
CA LEU A 104 2.31 7.85 18.33
C LEU A 104 2.60 6.76 17.31
N GLY A 105 2.65 5.48 17.71
CA GLY A 105 2.82 4.37 16.78
C GLY A 105 1.69 4.31 15.75
N ALA A 106 0.45 4.41 16.22
CA ALA A 106 -0.72 4.47 15.33
C ALA A 106 -0.71 5.69 14.39
N MET A 107 -0.28 6.85 14.89
CA MET A 107 -0.17 8.09 14.10
C MET A 107 0.87 7.94 12.98
N LEU A 108 2.09 7.51 13.31
CA LEU A 108 3.19 7.36 12.35
C LEU A 108 2.86 6.32 11.27
N LEU A 109 2.31 5.16 11.66
CA LEU A 109 1.96 4.13 10.69
C LEU A 109 0.77 4.51 9.81
N THR A 110 -0.19 5.26 10.35
CA THR A 110 -1.28 5.82 9.53
C THR A 110 -0.73 6.82 8.51
N TRP A 111 0.18 7.70 8.92
CA TRP A 111 0.84 8.66 8.03
C TRP A 111 1.63 7.94 6.93
N ASN A 112 2.48 6.97 7.29
CA ASN A 112 3.18 6.13 6.32
C ASN A 112 2.22 5.50 5.30
N ASN A 113 1.17 4.83 5.78
CA ASN A 113 0.25 4.09 4.91
C ASN A 113 -0.50 5.01 3.95
N LEU A 114 -1.00 6.15 4.43
CA LEU A 114 -1.67 7.12 3.55
C LEU A 114 -0.71 7.69 2.51
N SER A 115 0.52 8.04 2.91
CA SER A 115 1.54 8.53 1.99
C SER A 115 1.89 7.49 0.93
N TYR A 116 2.07 6.23 1.33
CA TYR A 116 2.34 5.12 0.41
C TYR A 116 1.20 4.94 -0.61
N TYR A 117 -0.07 4.98 -0.18
CA TYR A 117 -1.21 4.86 -1.09
C TYR A 117 -1.24 6.01 -2.10
N GLN A 118 -0.96 7.24 -1.66
CA GLN A 118 -0.90 8.38 -2.57
C GLN A 118 0.25 8.26 -3.57
N LYS A 119 1.43 7.78 -3.13
CA LYS A 119 2.57 7.52 -4.01
C LYS A 119 2.27 6.42 -5.03
N LEU A 120 1.63 5.33 -4.61
CA LEU A 120 1.19 4.26 -5.51
C LEU A 120 0.23 4.80 -6.58
N MET A 121 -0.78 5.57 -6.18
CA MET A 121 -1.71 6.16 -7.14
C MET A 121 -1.04 7.18 -8.06
N GLN A 122 -0.05 7.92 -7.58
CA GLN A 122 0.76 8.83 -8.41
C GLN A 122 1.57 8.06 -9.46
N ASP A 123 2.24 6.98 -9.07
CA ASP A 123 3.02 6.12 -9.96
C ASP A 123 2.13 5.45 -11.03
N ILE A 124 0.96 4.95 -10.61
CA ILE A 124 -0.05 4.40 -11.53
C ILE A 124 -0.47 5.43 -12.58
N ARG A 125 -0.81 6.66 -12.17
CA ARG A 125 -1.21 7.71 -13.14
C ARG A 125 -0.08 8.06 -14.11
N ALA A 126 1.14 8.25 -13.60
CA ALA A 126 2.30 8.59 -14.42
C ALA A 126 2.62 7.50 -15.45
N THR A 127 2.46 6.23 -15.07
CA THR A 127 2.76 5.11 -15.98
C THR A 127 1.67 4.83 -17.00
N ILE A 128 0.41 5.17 -16.70
CA ILE A 128 -0.66 5.19 -17.71
C ILE A 128 -0.38 6.27 -18.75
N GLU A 129 -0.03 7.49 -18.33
CA GLU A 129 0.34 8.59 -19.22
C GLU A 129 1.54 8.23 -20.12
N ALA A 130 2.52 7.51 -19.57
CA ALA A 130 3.69 7.03 -20.29
C ALA A 130 3.46 5.73 -21.10
N GLN A 131 2.23 5.19 -21.16
CA GLN A 131 1.90 3.92 -21.81
C GLN A 131 2.77 2.72 -21.34
N ALA A 132 3.18 2.73 -20.06
CA ALA A 132 4.07 1.75 -19.45
C ALA A 132 3.45 1.02 -18.25
N PHE A 133 2.13 1.11 -18.08
CA PHE A 133 1.42 0.61 -16.91
C PHE A 133 1.67 -0.89 -16.65
N ASP A 134 1.56 -1.76 -17.65
CA ASP A 134 1.67 -3.22 -17.44
C ASP A 134 3.06 -3.63 -16.93
N ALA A 135 4.12 -3.07 -17.53
CA ALA A 135 5.49 -3.30 -17.09
C ALA A 135 5.70 -2.81 -15.66
N ARG A 136 5.22 -1.59 -15.36
CA ARG A 136 5.34 -1.02 -14.01
C ARG A 136 4.54 -1.81 -12.96
N ALA A 137 3.34 -2.25 -13.30
CA ALA A 137 2.50 -3.05 -12.41
C ALA A 137 3.16 -4.38 -12.04
N ALA A 138 3.85 -5.02 -13.00
CA ALA A 138 4.66 -6.21 -12.75
C ALA A 138 5.82 -5.91 -11.78
N GLU A 139 6.59 -4.83 -12.03
CA GLU A 139 7.69 -4.42 -11.14
C GLU A 139 7.24 -4.12 -9.72
N ILE A 140 6.11 -3.42 -9.55
CA ILE A 140 5.51 -3.13 -8.25
C ILE A 140 5.14 -4.43 -7.53
N SER A 141 4.48 -5.34 -8.24
CA SER A 141 4.05 -6.64 -7.69
C SER A 141 5.25 -7.50 -7.29
N GLU A 142 6.31 -7.53 -8.09
CA GLU A 142 7.57 -8.19 -7.77
C GLU A 142 8.26 -7.54 -6.56
N GLY A 143 8.22 -6.21 -6.46
CA GLY A 143 8.71 -5.46 -5.32
C GLY A 143 8.06 -5.92 -4.02
N TRP A 144 6.72 -6.07 -4.02
CA TRP A 144 5.97 -6.60 -2.88
C TRP A 144 6.32 -8.06 -2.57
N ALA A 145 6.45 -8.91 -3.59
CA ALA A 145 6.75 -10.33 -3.42
C ALA A 145 8.17 -10.56 -2.86
N ARG A 146 9.12 -9.71 -3.24
CA ARG A 146 10.52 -9.79 -2.78
C ARG A 146 10.64 -9.65 -1.27
N GLY A 147 9.82 -8.80 -0.66
CA GLY A 147 9.95 -8.45 0.76
C GLY A 147 11.28 -7.75 1.07
N ASP A 148 11.43 -7.33 2.34
CA ASP A 148 12.64 -6.64 2.82
C ASP A 148 13.50 -7.44 3.80
N ILE A 149 12.95 -8.51 4.35
CA ILE A 149 13.70 -9.45 5.19
C ILE A 149 13.08 -10.83 4.98
N PRO A 150 13.89 -11.92 4.93
CA PRO A 150 13.44 -13.27 4.62
C PRO A 150 12.21 -13.68 5.43
N VAL A 151 11.34 -14.51 4.85
CA VAL A 151 10.19 -15.07 5.57
C VAL A 151 10.72 -15.94 6.72
N LEU A 152 10.08 -15.84 7.89
CA LEU A 152 10.39 -16.70 9.04
C LEU A 152 9.93 -18.13 8.78
#